data_AF-A0A5C8NQB6-F1
#
_entry.id   AF-A0A5C8NQB6-F1
#
_cell.length_a   1.000
_cell.length_b   1.000
_cell.length_c   1.000
_cell.angle_alpha   90.00
_cell.angle_beta   90.00
_cell.angle_gamma   90.00
#
_symmetry.space_group_name_H-M   'P 1'
#
loop_
_entity.id
_entity.type
_entity.pdbx_description
1 polymer ?
#
loop_
_entity_poly.entity_id
_entity_poly.type
_entity_poly.pdbx_seq_one_letter_code
_entity_poly.pdbx_strand_id
1 'polypeptide(L)'
;MKLERGAIVAGIIAAAIGASPIAAHAQSQAKTQAAPAPKPWADIGRAATPNEVKAWDIDVRADFKGLPPGSGSVDLGMEVWEAKCASCHGTFGESNEVFTPIVGGTTKEDIKTGRVANLLRPDYPQRTTLMKLSQVSTLWDYINRAMPWNAPKSLTTEEVYAVTAYILHLGEILPADFVLSDKNIAEVQKLLPNRNGKAFFEPLWQVASKPDVQGDACMKDCKTGSDIRSILPEFARDAHGNLVAQNRVVGPVRGADTARPPLEALSEAGKVVEAARATIVGAGATAPAVAVAPKLASAAPSAQGENGGKPPAQLAVEGNCMACHGVDNKLVGPSFRQVADKYRGTPGAAALLAGRVKNGGQGVWGQVPMPANATIPEDDIRRIVGWILDGAP
;
A
#
# COMPACT_ATOMS: atom_id res chain seq x y z
N MET A 1 -51.78 -3.86 41.99
CA MET A 1 -53.05 -4.15 41.31
C MET A 1 -52.69 -4.86 40.02
N LYS A 2 -52.60 -6.19 39.92
CA LYS A 2 -53.67 -7.22 39.96
C LYS A 2 -54.90 -6.84 39.14
N LEU A 3 -55.15 -7.60 38.07
CA LEU A 3 -56.41 -8.17 37.55
C LEU A 3 -56.27 -8.32 36.02
N GLU A 4 -55.88 -9.47 35.45
CA GLU A 4 -56.58 -10.76 35.29
C GLU A 4 -57.92 -10.71 34.51
N ARG A 5 -57.98 -11.57 33.46
CA ARG A 5 -59.12 -12.36 32.93
C ARG A 5 -60.19 -11.60 32.12
N GLY A 6 -60.82 -12.17 31.11
CA GLY A 6 -60.88 -13.57 30.69
C GLY A 6 -61.67 -13.75 29.39
N ALA A 7 -61.62 -14.97 28.87
CA ALA A 7 -62.38 -15.46 27.72
C ALA A 7 -63.89 -15.50 28.00
N ILE A 8 -64.69 -15.32 26.95
CA ILE A 8 -66.08 -15.82 26.90
C ILE A 8 -66.26 -16.63 25.62
N VAL A 9 -66.62 -17.89 25.85
CA VAL A 9 -67.17 -18.87 24.92
C VAL A 9 -68.70 -18.77 25.01
N ALA A 10 -69.38 -18.78 23.86
CA ALA A 10 -70.78 -19.19 23.68
C ALA A 10 -71.04 -19.27 22.16
N GLY A 11 -71.73 -20.23 21.57
CA GLY A 11 -72.51 -21.34 22.09
C GLY A 11 -73.04 -22.13 20.89
N ILE A 12 -73.24 -23.43 21.13
CA ILE A 12 -73.70 -24.50 20.24
C ILE A 12 -75.20 -24.31 19.90
N ILE A 13 -75.66 -24.79 18.73
CA ILE A 13 -76.78 -25.77 18.59
C ILE A 13 -76.96 -26.18 17.11
N ALA A 14 -77.22 -27.49 16.96
CA ALA A 14 -77.25 -28.30 15.77
C ALA A 14 -78.52 -28.15 14.92
N ALA A 15 -78.42 -28.53 13.64
CA ALA A 15 -79.47 -29.27 12.95
C ALA A 15 -78.84 -30.17 11.87
N ALA A 16 -79.00 -31.48 12.05
CA ALA A 16 -78.64 -32.50 11.07
C ALA A 16 -79.86 -32.82 10.20
N ILE A 17 -79.72 -32.72 8.88
CA ILE A 17 -80.56 -33.43 7.89
C ILE A 17 -79.64 -33.81 6.72
N GLY A 18 -79.65 -35.09 6.36
CA GLY A 18 -78.64 -35.74 5.53
C GLY A 18 -78.89 -35.74 4.01
N ALA A 19 -77.85 -36.13 3.27
CA ALA A 19 -77.85 -36.97 2.06
C ALA A 19 -76.41 -37.06 1.51
N SER A 20 -75.98 -38.27 1.15
CA SER A 20 -74.65 -38.60 0.58
C SER A 20 -74.48 -38.16 -0.89
N PRO A 21 -73.34 -38.44 -1.55
CA PRO A 21 -72.17 -37.59 -1.66
C PRO A 21 -72.02 -37.03 -3.09
N ILE A 22 -71.64 -35.75 -3.24
CA ILE A 22 -71.10 -35.23 -4.50
C ILE A 22 -69.61 -35.02 -4.28
N ALA A 23 -68.80 -35.76 -5.04
CA ALA A 23 -67.35 -35.65 -5.05
C ALA A 23 -66.92 -34.25 -5.50
N ALA A 24 -66.73 -33.35 -4.54
CA ALA A 24 -66.06 -32.08 -4.76
C ALA A 24 -64.55 -32.32 -4.65
N HIS A 25 -63.86 -32.32 -5.79
CA HIS A 25 -62.42 -32.20 -5.86
C HIS A 25 -62.00 -30.86 -5.23
N ALA A 26 -61.66 -30.89 -3.94
CA ALA A 26 -61.01 -29.76 -3.29
C ALA A 26 -59.58 -29.64 -3.84
N GLN A 27 -59.42 -28.86 -4.91
CA GLN A 27 -58.12 -28.38 -5.34
C GLN A 27 -57.58 -27.49 -4.22
N SER A 28 -56.65 -28.04 -3.42
CA SER A 28 -55.76 -27.25 -2.58
C SER A 28 -54.95 -26.32 -3.49
N GLN A 29 -55.42 -25.08 -3.64
CA GLN A 29 -54.64 -24.03 -4.24
C GLN A 29 -53.54 -23.64 -3.25
N ALA A 30 -52.43 -24.36 -3.30
CA ALA A 30 -51.17 -23.89 -2.75
C ALA A 30 -50.85 -22.57 -3.46
N LYS A 31 -50.99 -21.44 -2.75
CA LYS A 31 -50.51 -20.14 -3.21
C LYS A 31 -49.01 -20.29 -3.46
N THR A 32 -48.65 -20.45 -4.73
CA THR A 32 -47.28 -20.37 -5.19
C THR A 32 -46.83 -18.94 -4.96
N GLN A 33 -46.12 -18.69 -3.85
CA GLN A 33 -45.38 -17.45 -3.69
C GLN A 33 -44.38 -17.40 -4.84
N ALA A 34 -44.61 -16.48 -5.78
CA ALA A 34 -43.68 -16.22 -6.86
C ALA A 34 -42.31 -15.92 -6.24
N ALA A 35 -41.30 -16.72 -6.63
CA ALA A 35 -39.93 -16.47 -6.21
C ALA A 35 -39.54 -15.05 -6.67
N PRO A 36 -38.90 -14.24 -5.79
CA PRO A 36 -38.49 -12.90 -6.16
C PRO A 36 -37.58 -12.96 -7.38
N ALA A 37 -37.82 -12.08 -8.35
CA ALA A 37 -37.01 -11.99 -9.56
C ALA A 37 -35.52 -11.83 -9.19
N PRO A 38 -34.60 -12.54 -9.87
CA PRO A 38 -33.17 -12.43 -9.58
C PRO A 38 -32.74 -10.97 -9.74
N LYS A 39 -31.94 -10.48 -8.79
CA LYS A 39 -31.43 -9.10 -8.82
C LYS A 39 -30.61 -8.87 -10.11
N PRO A 40 -30.52 -7.63 -10.64
CA PRO A 40 -29.81 -7.34 -11.89
C PRO A 40 -28.31 -7.70 -11.91
N TRP A 41 -27.74 -8.00 -10.74
CA TRP A 41 -26.35 -8.38 -10.52
C TRP A 41 -26.20 -9.84 -10.06
N ALA A 42 -27.24 -10.67 -10.17
CA ALA A 42 -27.20 -12.06 -9.75
C ALA A 42 -26.15 -12.88 -10.54
N ASP A 43 -25.78 -12.44 -11.74
CA ASP A 43 -24.78 -13.08 -12.60
C ASP A 43 -23.35 -12.53 -12.41
N ILE A 44 -23.15 -11.56 -11.50
CA ILE A 44 -21.83 -10.97 -11.23
C ILE A 44 -21.24 -11.60 -9.97
N GLY A 45 -20.29 -12.53 -10.17
CA GLY A 45 -19.53 -13.17 -9.09
C GLY A 45 -20.26 -14.32 -8.39
N ARG A 46 -19.71 -14.79 -7.27
CA ARG A 46 -20.32 -15.81 -6.40
C ARG A 46 -20.12 -15.43 -4.93
N ALA A 47 -20.89 -16.05 -4.04
CA ALA A 47 -20.63 -15.95 -2.61
C ALA A 47 -19.20 -16.45 -2.28
N ALA A 48 -18.49 -15.70 -1.44
CA ALA A 48 -17.22 -16.15 -0.89
C ALA A 48 -17.47 -17.32 0.08
N THR A 49 -16.64 -18.35 -0.01
CA THR A 49 -16.71 -19.49 0.90
C THR A 49 -16.18 -19.11 2.28
N PRO A 50 -16.60 -19.76 3.37
CA PRO A 50 -16.09 -19.49 4.70
C PRO A 50 -14.55 -19.60 4.80
N ASN A 51 -13.95 -20.53 4.05
CA ASN A 51 -12.49 -20.71 4.02
C ASN A 51 -11.78 -19.56 3.31
N GLU A 52 -12.35 -19.00 2.24
CA GLU A 52 -11.79 -17.83 1.56
C GLU A 52 -11.84 -16.60 2.47
N VAL A 53 -12.98 -16.37 3.13
CA VAL A 53 -13.11 -15.27 4.10
C VAL A 53 -12.08 -15.45 5.21
N LYS A 54 -11.99 -16.64 5.83
CA LYS A 54 -11.02 -16.91 6.90
C LYS A 54 -9.55 -16.69 6.47
N ALA A 55 -9.20 -16.98 5.21
CA ALA A 55 -7.84 -16.80 4.72
C ALA A 55 -7.47 -15.33 4.42
N TRP A 56 -8.47 -14.47 4.16
CA TRP A 56 -8.25 -13.08 3.75
C TRP A 56 -8.59 -12.06 4.86
N ASP A 57 -9.59 -12.39 5.67
CA ASP A 57 -10.11 -11.61 6.79
C ASP A 57 -9.30 -11.89 8.06
N ILE A 58 -8.08 -11.39 8.05
CA ILE A 58 -7.13 -11.45 9.17
C ILE A 58 -7.02 -10.10 9.89
N ASP A 59 -8.01 -9.22 9.73
CA ASP A 59 -7.98 -7.89 10.30
C ASP A 59 -8.06 -7.93 11.84
N VAL A 60 -7.23 -7.12 12.49
CA VAL A 60 -7.36 -6.87 13.93
C VAL A 60 -7.81 -5.44 14.14
N ARG A 61 -9.08 -5.32 14.50
CA ARG A 61 -9.73 -4.03 14.70
C ARG A 61 -9.24 -3.32 15.96
N ALA A 62 -9.61 -2.05 16.09
CA ALA A 62 -9.32 -1.22 17.27
C ALA A 62 -9.92 -1.76 18.58
N ASP A 63 -11.00 -2.54 18.49
CA ASP A 63 -11.68 -3.23 19.59
C ASP A 63 -11.13 -4.66 19.82
N PHE A 64 -10.01 -5.00 19.18
CA PHE A 64 -9.37 -6.33 19.19
C PHE A 64 -10.20 -7.47 18.63
N LYS A 65 -11.32 -7.16 17.96
CA LYS A 65 -12.04 -8.17 17.18
C LYS A 65 -11.13 -8.66 16.04
N GLY A 66 -11.07 -9.98 15.86
CA GLY A 66 -10.21 -10.65 14.88
C GLY A 66 -8.81 -11.02 15.40
N LEU A 67 -8.47 -10.60 16.63
CA LEU A 67 -7.18 -10.95 17.24
C LEU A 67 -7.11 -12.48 17.51
N PRO A 68 -6.15 -13.21 16.94
CA PRO A 68 -5.99 -14.63 17.20
C PRO A 68 -5.44 -14.89 18.62
N PRO A 69 -5.82 -16.00 19.28
CA PRO A 69 -5.28 -16.34 20.59
C PRO A 69 -3.78 -16.61 20.49
N GLY A 70 -3.01 -16.17 21.49
CA GLY A 70 -1.56 -16.36 21.49
C GLY A 70 -0.84 -15.44 22.48
N SER A 71 0.47 -15.64 22.60
CA SER A 71 1.32 -14.80 23.44
C SER A 71 2.77 -14.80 22.97
N GLY A 72 3.52 -13.76 23.30
CA GLY A 72 4.95 -13.64 23.01
C GLY A 72 5.65 -12.74 24.02
N SER A 73 6.83 -13.18 24.48
CA SER A 73 7.68 -12.39 25.39
C SER A 73 8.49 -11.35 24.63
N VAL A 74 8.93 -10.32 25.35
CA VAL A 74 9.91 -9.34 24.83
C VAL A 74 11.21 -10.04 24.42
N ASP A 75 11.68 -11.02 25.19
CA ASP A 75 12.90 -11.80 24.86
C ASP A 75 12.79 -12.53 23.52
N LEU A 76 11.69 -13.26 23.28
CA LEU A 76 11.44 -13.89 21.98
C LEU A 76 11.33 -12.82 20.89
N GLY A 77 10.76 -11.67 21.21
CA GLY A 77 10.61 -10.56 20.28
C GLY A 77 11.95 -9.99 19.83
N MET A 78 12.94 -9.97 20.72
CA MET A 78 14.32 -9.59 20.41
C MET A 78 14.94 -10.57 19.41
N GLU A 79 14.81 -11.88 19.64
CA GLU A 79 15.34 -12.90 18.72
C GLU A 79 14.74 -12.77 17.32
N VAL A 80 13.42 -12.61 17.23
CA VAL A 80 12.73 -12.41 15.95
C VAL A 80 13.14 -11.07 15.31
N TRP A 81 13.29 -10.02 16.11
CA TRP A 81 13.72 -8.71 15.64
C TRP A 81 15.11 -8.73 15.01
N GLU A 82 16.10 -9.30 15.69
CA GLU A 82 17.46 -9.42 15.19
C GLU A 82 17.51 -10.27 13.92
N ALA A 83 16.78 -11.37 13.88
CA ALA A 83 16.77 -12.29 12.76
C ALA A 83 16.04 -11.74 11.52
N LYS A 84 14.95 -10.96 11.70
CA LYS A 84 14.01 -10.65 10.61
C LYS A 84 13.76 -9.15 10.37
N CYS A 85 14.10 -8.27 11.32
CA CYS A 85 13.68 -6.86 11.30
C CYS A 85 14.85 -5.86 11.32
N ALA A 86 15.89 -6.12 12.12
CA ALA A 86 16.95 -5.17 12.45
C ALA A 86 17.75 -4.70 11.23
N SER A 87 17.83 -5.51 10.19
CA SER A 87 18.49 -5.19 8.92
C SER A 87 17.97 -3.91 8.24
N CYS A 88 16.69 -3.61 8.43
CA CYS A 88 16.02 -2.43 7.88
C CYS A 88 15.70 -1.40 8.97
N HIS A 89 15.31 -1.85 10.16
CA HIS A 89 14.84 -0.98 11.23
C HIS A 89 15.89 -0.63 12.30
N GLY A 90 17.13 -1.10 12.16
CA GLY A 90 18.19 -0.91 13.16
C GLY A 90 18.03 -1.85 14.35
N THR A 91 19.08 -1.99 15.16
CA THR A 91 19.06 -2.92 16.30
C THR A 91 18.10 -2.44 17.39
N PHE A 92 17.94 -1.13 17.56
CA PHE A 92 17.10 -0.50 18.58
C PHE A 92 15.90 0.27 17.98
N GLY A 93 15.55 0.03 16.71
CA GLY A 93 14.45 0.73 16.05
C GLY A 93 14.79 2.15 15.57
N GLU A 94 16.08 2.53 15.63
CA GLU A 94 16.65 3.81 15.17
C GLU A 94 16.73 3.93 13.64
N SER A 95 16.53 2.81 12.95
CA SER A 95 16.52 2.72 11.48
C SER A 95 17.88 2.99 10.82
N ASN A 96 17.89 3.24 9.51
CA ASN A 96 19.10 3.45 8.70
C ASN A 96 18.96 4.67 7.76
N GLU A 97 19.86 4.83 6.79
CA GLU A 97 19.86 5.96 5.84
C GLU A 97 18.60 6.02 4.94
N VAL A 98 17.84 4.93 4.83
CA VAL A 98 16.69 4.80 3.94
C VAL A 98 15.37 4.83 4.69
N PHE A 99 15.27 4.11 5.81
CA PHE A 99 14.04 3.97 6.56
C PHE A 99 13.98 4.99 7.70
N THR A 100 12.80 5.44 8.09
CA THR A 100 12.63 6.32 9.26
C THR A 100 12.64 5.54 10.58
N PRO A 101 13.15 6.11 11.69
CA PRO A 101 13.11 5.48 13.01
C PRO A 101 11.68 5.10 13.41
N ILE A 102 11.50 3.91 13.97
CA ILE A 102 10.20 3.46 14.47
C ILE A 102 10.06 3.64 15.98
N VAL A 103 11.18 3.67 16.71
CA VAL A 103 11.28 3.87 18.16
C VAL A 103 11.92 5.23 18.47
N GLY A 104 11.51 5.84 19.58
CA GLY A 104 12.07 7.09 20.10
C GLY A 104 11.10 8.26 20.03
N GLY A 105 11.45 9.35 20.71
CA GLY A 105 10.67 10.59 20.71
C GLY A 105 9.39 10.59 21.55
N THR A 106 9.18 9.56 22.35
CA THR A 106 8.14 9.48 23.38
C THR A 106 8.76 9.54 24.78
N THR A 107 7.99 9.98 25.77
CA THR A 107 8.41 10.10 27.16
C THR A 107 7.42 9.43 28.10
N LYS A 108 7.83 9.17 29.35
CA LYS A 108 6.92 8.70 30.41
C LYS A 108 5.79 9.68 30.70
N GLU A 109 5.98 10.97 30.44
CA GLU A 109 4.91 11.96 30.58
C GLU A 109 3.88 11.83 29.47
N ASP A 110 4.30 11.55 28.24
CA ASP A 110 3.39 11.25 27.13
C ASP A 110 2.54 9.99 27.44
N ILE A 111 3.11 8.98 28.10
CA ILE A 111 2.34 7.82 28.60
C ILE A 111 1.26 8.25 29.58
N LYS A 112 1.51 9.21 30.49
CA LYS A 112 0.47 9.68 31.41
C LYS A 112 -0.63 10.46 30.68
N THR A 113 -0.25 11.43 29.85
CA THR A 113 -1.21 12.32 29.16
C THR A 113 -1.94 11.63 28.01
N GLY A 114 -1.31 10.60 27.42
CA GLY A 114 -1.74 9.95 26.18
C GLY A 114 -1.60 10.84 24.95
N ARG A 115 -0.80 11.90 25.00
CA ARG A 115 -0.48 12.76 23.87
C ARG A 115 1.01 13.03 23.81
N VAL A 116 1.61 12.77 22.66
CA VAL A 116 3.05 12.97 22.46
C VAL A 116 3.35 14.43 22.16
N ALA A 117 4.02 15.12 23.10
CA ALA A 117 4.35 16.54 22.97
C ALA A 117 5.26 16.83 21.76
N ASN A 118 6.21 15.93 21.46
CA ASN A 118 7.16 16.10 20.36
C ASN A 118 6.49 16.11 18.97
N LEU A 119 5.24 15.64 18.81
CA LEU A 119 4.51 15.77 17.54
C LEU A 119 4.13 17.22 17.19
N LEU A 120 4.05 18.09 18.19
CA LEU A 120 3.72 19.51 18.03
C LEU A 120 4.95 20.39 17.80
N ARG A 121 6.16 19.81 17.93
CA ARG A 121 7.43 20.52 17.79
C ARG A 121 7.91 20.53 16.34
N PRO A 122 7.98 21.71 15.69
CA PRO A 122 8.50 21.82 14.32
C PRO A 122 10.01 21.55 14.24
N ASP A 123 10.72 21.76 15.34
CA ASP A 123 12.17 21.56 15.48
C ASP A 123 12.56 20.11 15.81
N TYR A 124 11.59 19.21 16.02
CA TYR A 124 11.89 17.82 16.32
C TYR A 124 12.36 17.09 15.05
N PRO A 125 13.56 16.48 15.06
CA PRO A 125 14.27 16.11 13.83
C PRO A 125 13.59 14.99 13.02
N GLN A 126 13.02 13.98 13.68
CA GLN A 126 12.37 12.84 13.02
C GLN A 126 11.18 12.35 13.83
N ARG A 127 10.05 12.07 13.18
CA ARG A 127 8.85 11.56 13.87
C ARG A 127 8.78 10.05 13.73
N THR A 128 8.72 9.34 14.85
CA THR A 128 8.75 7.88 14.86
C THR A 128 7.36 7.25 14.79
N THR A 129 7.31 5.95 14.53
CA THR A 129 6.07 5.17 14.56
C THR A 129 5.44 5.20 15.95
N LEU A 130 6.22 4.99 17.02
CA LEU A 130 5.71 5.01 18.40
C LEU A 130 5.17 6.38 18.82
N MET A 131 5.71 7.49 18.29
CA MET A 131 5.14 8.81 18.54
C MET A 131 3.71 8.94 18.01
N LYS A 132 3.37 8.27 16.89
CA LYS A 132 2.07 8.38 16.21
C LYS A 132 1.09 7.28 16.61
N LEU A 133 1.59 6.14 17.11
CA LEU A 133 0.78 4.96 17.41
C LEU A 133 -0.27 5.26 18.48
N SER A 134 -1.55 5.21 18.08
CA SER A 134 -2.68 5.42 19.00
C SER A 134 -3.39 4.12 19.39
N GLN A 135 -3.20 3.05 18.61
CA GLN A 135 -3.91 1.78 18.74
C GLN A 135 -2.90 0.65 18.55
N VAL A 136 -2.77 -0.22 19.54
CA VAL A 136 -1.75 -1.28 19.50
C VAL A 136 -2.12 -2.38 18.50
N SER A 137 -3.43 -2.56 18.23
CA SER A 137 -3.91 -3.48 17.20
C SER A 137 -3.43 -3.10 15.80
N THR A 138 -3.27 -1.80 15.50
CA THR A 138 -2.71 -1.36 14.22
C THR A 138 -1.26 -1.81 14.06
N LEU A 139 -0.46 -1.76 15.13
CA LEU A 139 0.91 -2.25 15.10
C LEU A 139 0.93 -3.78 14.89
N TRP A 140 0.13 -4.50 15.67
CA TRP A 140 0.04 -5.95 15.59
C TRP A 140 -0.43 -6.42 14.20
N ASP A 141 -1.54 -5.87 13.68
CA ASP A 141 -2.10 -6.23 12.36
C ASP A 141 -1.12 -5.92 11.23
N TYR A 142 -0.46 -4.75 11.28
CA TYR A 142 0.53 -4.39 10.28
C TYR A 142 1.71 -5.35 10.26
N ILE A 143 2.22 -5.75 11.43
CA ILE A 143 3.31 -6.73 11.52
C ILE A 143 2.85 -8.08 10.95
N ASN A 144 1.68 -8.58 11.39
CA ASN A 144 1.10 -9.84 10.92
C ASN A 144 0.88 -9.89 9.40
N ARG A 145 0.39 -8.78 8.83
CA ARG A 145 -0.05 -8.73 7.43
C ARG A 145 1.07 -8.35 6.46
N ALA A 146 1.97 -7.46 6.85
CA ALA A 146 2.87 -6.78 5.94
C ALA A 146 4.36 -6.95 6.27
N MET A 147 4.72 -7.53 7.42
CA MET A 147 6.12 -7.71 7.82
C MET A 147 6.52 -9.20 7.90
N PRO A 148 7.83 -9.50 7.75
CA PRO A 148 8.89 -8.61 7.26
C PRO A 148 8.65 -8.16 5.81
N TRP A 149 9.18 -7.00 5.43
CA TRP A 149 8.89 -6.38 4.11
C TRP A 149 9.17 -7.30 2.91
N ASN A 150 10.21 -8.13 3.01
CA ASN A 150 10.60 -9.10 1.98
C ASN A 150 9.84 -10.44 2.06
N ALA A 151 9.10 -10.69 3.13
CA ALA A 151 8.32 -11.92 3.33
C ALA A 151 7.04 -11.65 4.17
N PRO A 152 6.06 -10.87 3.66
CA PRO A 152 4.81 -10.61 4.37
C PRO A 152 4.07 -11.92 4.73
N LYS A 153 3.38 -11.95 5.87
CA LYS A 153 2.62 -13.11 6.39
C LYS A 153 3.47 -14.36 6.68
N SER A 154 4.79 -14.21 6.86
CA SER A 154 5.69 -15.31 7.20
C SER A 154 5.85 -15.53 8.71
N LEU A 155 5.39 -14.59 9.55
CA LEU A 155 5.46 -14.70 10.99
C LEU A 155 4.30 -15.54 11.54
N THR A 156 4.59 -16.34 12.56
CA THR A 156 3.58 -16.99 13.39
C THR A 156 2.89 -15.98 14.32
N THR A 157 1.72 -16.32 14.83
CA THR A 157 0.98 -15.46 15.77
C THR A 157 1.80 -15.10 17.01
N GLU A 158 2.53 -16.06 17.56
CA GLU A 158 3.43 -15.90 18.71
C GLU A 158 4.57 -14.94 18.41
N GLU A 159 5.21 -15.06 17.24
CA GLU A 159 6.27 -14.14 16.79
C GLU A 159 5.75 -12.72 16.62
N VAL A 160 4.52 -12.54 16.11
CA VAL A 160 3.91 -11.21 15.98
C VAL A 160 3.68 -10.59 17.36
N TYR A 161 3.15 -11.35 18.33
CA TYR A 161 3.02 -10.87 19.71
C TYR A 161 4.36 -10.50 20.31
N ALA A 162 5.37 -11.34 20.14
CA ALA A 162 6.70 -11.16 20.67
C ALA A 162 7.36 -9.89 20.12
N VAL A 163 7.39 -9.71 18.79
CA VAL A 163 7.94 -8.50 18.15
C VAL A 163 7.15 -7.26 18.54
N THR A 164 5.83 -7.35 18.65
CA THR A 164 5.01 -6.22 19.12
C THR A 164 5.41 -5.82 20.55
N ALA A 165 5.59 -6.80 21.45
CA ALA A 165 6.04 -6.56 22.81
C ALA A 165 7.43 -5.92 22.84
N TYR A 166 8.36 -6.43 22.02
CA TYR A 166 9.73 -5.94 21.94
C TYR A 166 9.81 -4.50 21.40
N ILE A 167 9.07 -4.14 20.35
CA ILE A 167 9.02 -2.75 19.84
C ILE A 167 8.50 -1.80 20.93
N LEU A 168 7.48 -2.20 21.69
CA LEU A 168 6.95 -1.40 22.80
C LEU A 168 7.95 -1.32 23.97
N HIS A 169 8.73 -2.37 24.22
CA HIS A 169 9.83 -2.35 25.19
C HIS A 169 10.94 -1.38 24.78
N LEU A 170 11.36 -1.40 23.52
CA LEU A 170 12.34 -0.44 22.98
C LEU A 170 11.88 1.02 23.16
N GLY A 171 10.57 1.27 23.13
CA GLY A 171 9.96 2.57 23.44
C GLY A 171 9.80 2.89 24.93
N GLU A 172 10.34 2.07 25.83
CA GLU A 172 10.17 2.15 27.29
C GLU A 172 8.69 2.08 27.76
N ILE A 173 7.80 1.47 26.96
CA ILE A 173 6.37 1.33 27.29
C ILE A 173 6.12 0.06 28.10
N LEU A 174 6.86 -1.01 27.81
CA LEU A 174 6.77 -2.30 28.50
C LEU A 174 8.10 -2.69 29.17
N PRO A 175 8.07 -3.40 30.32
CA PRO A 175 9.28 -3.92 30.94
C PRO A 175 9.88 -5.08 30.13
N ALA A 176 11.15 -5.39 30.37
CA ALA A 176 11.91 -6.39 29.61
C ALA A 176 11.39 -7.82 29.79
N ASP A 177 10.76 -8.13 30.92
CA ASP A 177 10.20 -9.45 31.24
C ASP A 177 8.73 -9.61 30.83
N PHE A 178 8.17 -8.62 30.10
CA PHE A 178 6.76 -8.63 29.75
C PHE A 178 6.39 -9.72 28.75
N VAL A 179 5.21 -10.31 28.91
CA VAL A 179 4.59 -11.24 27.96
C VAL A 179 3.28 -10.65 27.45
N LEU A 180 3.26 -10.26 26.17
CA LEU A 180 2.07 -9.76 25.51
C LEU A 180 1.20 -10.93 25.04
N SER A 181 -0.12 -10.82 25.18
CA SER A 181 -1.08 -11.85 24.77
C SER A 181 -2.41 -11.26 24.32
N ASP A 182 -3.24 -12.10 23.71
CA ASP A 182 -4.64 -11.78 23.39
C ASP A 182 -5.43 -11.29 24.61
N LYS A 183 -5.07 -11.75 25.80
CA LYS A 183 -5.80 -11.47 27.05
C LYS A 183 -5.44 -10.12 27.67
N ASN A 184 -4.24 -9.60 27.43
CA ASN A 184 -3.73 -8.39 28.10
C ASN A 184 -3.43 -7.22 27.15
N ILE A 185 -3.46 -7.43 25.83
CA ILE A 185 -3.14 -6.38 24.84
C ILE A 185 -4.03 -5.13 24.96
N ALA A 186 -5.28 -5.29 25.39
CA ALA A 186 -6.19 -4.18 25.64
C ALA A 186 -5.75 -3.28 26.81
N GLU A 187 -5.07 -3.85 27.81
CA GLU A 187 -4.48 -3.08 28.91
C GLU A 187 -3.22 -2.35 28.44
N VAL A 188 -2.40 -2.99 27.61
CA VAL A 188 -1.21 -2.38 27.01
C VAL A 188 -1.55 -1.16 26.16
N GLN A 189 -2.70 -1.16 25.47
CA GLN A 189 -3.17 0.02 24.72
C GLN A 189 -3.31 1.28 25.61
N LYS A 190 -3.62 1.12 26.91
CA LYS A 190 -3.73 2.24 27.85
C LYS A 190 -2.37 2.88 28.15
N LEU A 191 -1.27 2.17 27.90
CA LEU A 191 0.10 2.63 28.09
C LEU A 191 0.66 3.34 26.85
N LEU A 192 -0.05 3.35 25.72
CA LEU A 192 0.47 4.00 24.53
C LEU A 192 0.63 5.53 24.74
N PRO A 193 1.80 6.08 24.41
CA PRO A 193 2.10 7.51 24.55
C PRO A 193 1.14 8.43 23.79
N ASN A 194 0.57 7.97 22.67
CA ASN A 194 -0.31 8.77 21.82
C ASN A 194 -1.75 8.23 21.70
N ARG A 195 -2.23 7.47 22.70
CA ARG A 195 -3.59 6.89 22.68
C ARG A 195 -4.72 7.91 22.52
N ASN A 196 -4.50 9.15 22.96
CA ASN A 196 -5.45 10.26 22.87
C ASN A 196 -5.09 11.28 21.76
N GLY A 197 -4.16 10.91 20.87
CA GLY A 197 -3.60 11.80 19.84
C GLY A 197 -4.40 11.87 18.54
N LYS A 198 -5.42 11.02 18.36
CA LYS A 198 -6.34 11.10 17.22
C LYS A 198 -7.47 12.09 17.52
N ALA A 199 -7.83 12.88 16.52
CA ALA A 199 -9.03 13.71 16.50
C ALA A 199 -9.88 13.32 15.28
N PHE A 200 -11.20 13.38 15.42
CA PHE A 200 -12.09 13.30 14.27
C PHE A 200 -12.02 14.64 13.55
N PHE A 201 -11.62 14.63 12.28
CA PHE A 201 -11.73 15.79 11.42
C PHE A 201 -13.09 15.74 10.73
N GLU A 202 -13.84 16.83 10.83
CA GLU A 202 -15.04 16.97 10.03
C GLU A 202 -14.68 16.92 8.53
N PRO A 203 -15.59 16.43 7.67
CA PRO A 203 -15.37 16.42 6.23
C PRO A 203 -14.96 17.81 5.74
N LEU A 204 -13.94 17.86 4.88
CA LEU A 204 -13.43 19.13 4.32
C LEU A 204 -14.51 19.89 3.55
N TRP A 205 -15.53 19.20 3.04
CA TRP A 205 -16.62 19.79 2.27
C TRP A 205 -17.95 19.51 2.94
N GLN A 206 -18.58 20.56 3.46
CA GLN A 206 -19.96 20.52 3.92
C GLN A 206 -20.84 21.07 2.78
N VAL A 207 -21.67 20.20 2.18
CA VAL A 207 -22.46 20.51 0.97
C VAL A 207 -23.40 21.72 1.15
N ALA A 208 -23.79 22.02 2.39
CA ALA A 208 -24.70 23.11 2.73
C ALA A 208 -24.05 24.24 3.57
N SER A 209 -22.74 24.22 3.79
CA SER A 209 -22.08 25.29 4.52
C SER A 209 -21.81 26.50 3.62
N LYS A 210 -21.49 27.64 4.25
CA LYS A 210 -20.92 28.77 3.53
C LYS A 210 -19.64 28.30 2.82
N PRO A 211 -19.46 28.56 1.51
CA PRO A 211 -18.21 28.25 0.82
C PRO A 211 -17.03 28.98 1.46
N ASP A 212 -15.92 28.28 1.64
CA ASP A 212 -14.66 28.87 2.17
C ASP A 212 -14.10 29.94 1.22
N VAL A 213 -14.38 29.80 -0.07
CA VAL A 213 -14.05 30.78 -1.10
C VAL A 213 -15.27 31.64 -1.39
N GLN A 214 -15.16 32.94 -1.13
CA GLN A 214 -16.14 33.90 -1.66
C GLN A 214 -15.79 34.07 -3.12
N GLY A 215 -16.66 33.58 -4.03
CA GLY A 215 -16.41 33.45 -5.47
C GLY A 215 -16.17 34.75 -6.25
N ASP A 216 -15.77 35.83 -5.56
CA ASP A 216 -15.36 37.12 -6.12
C ASP A 216 -13.94 37.01 -6.67
N ALA A 217 -13.79 36.22 -7.74
CA ALA A 217 -12.54 36.23 -8.49
C ALA A 217 -12.28 37.64 -9.01
N CYS A 218 -11.10 38.19 -8.73
CA CYS A 218 -10.71 39.44 -9.34
C CYS A 218 -10.60 39.25 -10.86
N MET A 219 -11.28 40.12 -11.62
CA MET A 219 -11.34 40.05 -13.09
C MET A 219 -10.52 41.14 -13.78
N LYS A 220 -10.02 42.14 -13.05
CA LYS A 220 -9.27 43.28 -13.60
C LYS A 220 -8.24 43.79 -12.60
N ASP A 221 -7.02 44.06 -13.08
CA ASP A 221 -5.91 44.65 -12.31
C ASP A 221 -5.58 43.89 -11.00
N CYS A 222 -5.66 42.56 -11.05
CA CYS A 222 -5.48 41.70 -9.90
C CYS A 222 -4.03 41.70 -9.44
N LYS A 223 -3.81 41.81 -8.12
CA LYS A 223 -2.48 41.71 -7.52
C LYS A 223 -1.97 40.28 -7.61
N THR A 224 -1.37 39.93 -8.74
CA THR A 224 -0.68 38.66 -8.93
C THR A 224 0.74 38.79 -8.39
N GLY A 225 1.04 38.13 -7.28
CA GLY A 225 2.45 37.94 -6.89
C GLY A 225 3.12 37.04 -7.94
N SER A 226 4.12 37.58 -8.65
CA SER A 226 4.84 36.90 -9.72
C SER A 226 6.08 36.15 -9.23
N ASP A 227 6.17 35.87 -7.94
CA ASP A 227 7.33 35.21 -7.35
C ASP A 227 7.30 33.72 -7.67
N ILE A 228 8.42 33.18 -8.14
CA ILE A 228 8.61 31.74 -8.30
C ILE A 228 8.58 31.12 -6.90
N ARG A 229 7.45 30.50 -6.53
CA ARG A 229 7.27 29.88 -5.20
C ARG A 229 7.81 28.46 -5.11
N SER A 230 8.02 27.80 -6.24
CA SER A 230 8.51 26.44 -6.32
C SER A 230 9.22 26.23 -7.65
N ILE A 231 10.41 25.64 -7.59
CA ILE A 231 11.19 25.25 -8.76
C ILE A 231 11.76 23.86 -8.49
N LEU A 232 11.79 23.01 -9.51
CA LEU A 232 12.57 21.77 -9.43
C LEU A 232 14.05 22.15 -9.39
N PRO A 233 14.81 21.73 -8.36
CA PRO A 233 16.25 21.91 -8.34
C PRO A 233 16.89 21.32 -9.60
N GLU A 234 17.97 21.91 -10.09
CA GLU A 234 18.59 21.53 -11.37
C GLU A 234 18.86 20.03 -11.47
N PHE A 235 19.44 19.44 -10.41
CA PHE A 235 19.74 18.00 -10.36
C PHE A 235 18.51 17.09 -10.47
N ALA A 236 17.31 17.60 -10.15
CA ALA A 236 16.06 16.83 -10.15
C ALA A 236 15.23 17.03 -11.42
N ARG A 237 15.56 18.01 -12.26
CA ARG A 237 14.75 18.36 -13.44
C ARG A 237 14.68 17.21 -14.44
N ASP A 238 15.79 16.54 -14.70
CA ASP A 238 15.88 15.46 -15.71
C ASP A 238 16.33 14.11 -15.13
N ALA A 239 16.30 13.96 -13.80
CA ALA A 239 16.76 12.74 -13.11
C ALA A 239 16.01 11.47 -13.52
N HIS A 240 14.81 11.61 -14.10
CA HIS A 240 13.98 10.52 -14.59
C HIS A 240 13.69 10.64 -16.10
N GLY A 241 14.54 11.37 -16.83
CA GLY A 241 14.35 11.71 -18.24
C GLY A 241 13.33 12.83 -18.47
N ASN A 242 13.14 13.19 -19.74
CA ASN A 242 12.46 14.43 -20.09
C ASN A 242 10.94 14.40 -19.79
N LEU A 243 10.47 15.30 -18.92
CA LEU A 243 9.04 15.35 -18.52
C LEU A 243 8.09 15.65 -19.68
N VAL A 244 8.56 16.31 -20.75
CA VAL A 244 7.75 16.52 -21.95
C VAL A 244 7.42 15.20 -22.66
N ALA A 245 8.34 14.24 -22.63
CA ALA A 245 8.17 12.92 -23.26
C ALA A 245 7.28 11.98 -22.43
N GLN A 246 7.17 12.23 -21.12
CA GLN A 246 6.35 11.45 -20.20
C GLN A 246 4.89 11.91 -20.14
N ASN A 247 4.60 13.14 -20.59
CA ASN A 247 3.26 13.69 -20.60
C ASN A 247 2.54 13.44 -21.93
N ARG A 248 1.22 13.25 -21.86
CA ARG A 248 0.39 13.04 -23.05
C ARG A 248 0.42 14.28 -23.94
N VAL A 249 0.51 14.07 -25.24
CA VAL A 249 0.43 15.14 -26.26
C VAL A 249 -0.99 15.73 -26.39
N VAL A 250 -1.99 15.20 -25.69
CA VAL A 250 -3.36 15.72 -25.69
C VAL A 250 -3.84 15.86 -24.25
N GLY A 251 -4.34 17.05 -23.91
CA GLY A 251 -4.82 17.41 -22.58
C GLY A 251 -4.46 18.85 -22.20
N PRO A 252 -5.09 19.40 -21.14
CA PRO A 252 -4.79 20.75 -20.66
C PRO A 252 -3.41 20.85 -19.99
N VAL A 253 -2.85 19.72 -19.53
CA VAL A 253 -1.52 19.67 -18.90
C VAL A 253 -0.48 19.32 -19.95
N ARG A 254 0.53 20.17 -20.10
CA ARG A 254 1.69 19.95 -20.97
C ARG A 254 2.92 19.69 -20.11
N GLY A 255 3.70 18.67 -20.46
CA GLY A 255 4.99 18.45 -19.79
C GLY A 255 5.97 19.58 -20.13
N ALA A 256 6.82 19.94 -19.17
CA ALA A 256 7.91 20.87 -19.40
C ALA A 256 9.09 20.15 -20.06
N ASP A 257 9.77 20.81 -21.01
CA ASP A 257 11.03 20.30 -21.57
C ASP A 257 12.14 20.48 -20.53
N THR A 258 12.46 19.41 -19.81
CA THR A 258 13.44 19.44 -18.71
C THR A 258 14.88 19.36 -19.17
N ALA A 259 15.12 19.13 -20.47
CA ALA A 259 16.43 19.26 -21.08
C ALA A 259 16.87 20.73 -21.27
N ARG A 260 15.96 21.69 -21.02
CA ARG A 260 16.25 23.12 -21.06
C ARG A 260 16.44 23.70 -19.66
N PRO A 261 17.29 24.73 -19.52
CA PRO A 261 17.43 25.46 -18.26
C PRO A 261 16.08 25.93 -17.70
N PRO A 262 15.96 26.07 -16.37
CA PRO A 262 14.80 26.71 -15.76
C PRO A 262 14.54 28.10 -16.35
N LEU A 263 13.27 28.46 -16.47
CA LEU A 263 12.90 29.84 -16.79
C LEU A 263 13.32 30.72 -15.61
N GLU A 264 14.09 31.77 -15.89
CA GLU A 264 14.58 32.68 -14.84
C GLU A 264 13.54 33.74 -14.48
N ALA A 265 12.57 34.00 -15.37
CA ALA A 265 11.48 34.93 -15.12
C ALA A 265 10.13 34.45 -15.69
N LEU A 266 9.03 34.78 -15.01
CA LEU A 266 7.67 34.48 -15.49
C LEU A 266 7.31 35.18 -16.81
N SER A 267 8.00 36.28 -17.17
CA SER A 267 7.85 36.92 -18.48
C SER A 267 8.26 35.98 -19.63
N GLU A 268 9.17 35.05 -19.38
CA GLU A 268 9.57 34.01 -20.33
C GLU A 268 8.51 32.91 -20.42
N ALA A 269 7.82 32.58 -19.33
CA ALA A 269 6.68 31.68 -19.33
C ALA A 269 5.50 32.25 -20.15
N GLY A 270 5.30 33.56 -20.14
CA GLY A 270 4.31 34.24 -20.99
C GLY A 270 4.55 33.98 -22.49
N LYS A 271 5.80 33.97 -22.94
CA LYS A 271 6.18 33.65 -24.33
C LYS A 271 5.85 32.19 -24.69
N VAL A 272 6.00 31.27 -23.74
CA VAL A 272 5.64 29.85 -23.91
C VAL A 272 4.12 29.68 -24.05
N VAL A 273 3.34 30.41 -23.24
CA VAL A 273 1.86 30.41 -23.33
C VAL A 273 1.38 31.01 -24.65
N GLU A 274 1.99 32.11 -25.10
CA GLU A 274 1.69 32.71 -26.41
C GLU A 274 2.01 31.75 -27.57
N ALA A 275 3.19 31.12 -27.54
CA ALA A 275 3.58 30.12 -28.54
C ALA A 275 2.65 28.89 -28.53
N ALA A 276 2.23 28.42 -27.36
CA ALA A 276 1.29 27.31 -27.22
C ALA A 276 -0.14 27.69 -27.68
N ARG A 277 -0.55 28.95 -27.54
CA ARG A 277 -1.81 29.45 -28.10
C ARG A 277 -1.73 29.55 -29.62
N ALA A 278 -0.61 30.02 -30.16
CA ALA A 278 -0.39 30.13 -31.60
C ALA A 278 -0.45 28.78 -32.33
N THR A 279 0.01 27.68 -31.70
CA THR A 279 -0.08 26.33 -32.28
C THR A 279 -1.51 25.77 -32.33
N ILE A 280 -2.41 26.23 -31.46
CA ILE A 280 -3.85 25.88 -31.51
C ILE A 280 -4.54 26.61 -32.67
N VAL A 281 -4.15 27.86 -32.93
CA VAL A 281 -4.72 28.67 -34.02
C VAL A 281 -4.20 28.20 -35.40
N GLY A 282 -2.98 27.68 -35.48
CA GLY A 282 -2.37 27.17 -36.71
C GLY A 282 -2.85 25.77 -37.16
N ALA A 283 -3.54 25.01 -36.31
CA ALA A 283 -4.03 23.67 -36.65
C ALA A 283 -5.16 23.65 -37.70
N GLY A 284 -5.69 24.82 -38.07
CA GLY A 284 -6.72 24.96 -39.11
C GLY A 284 -6.20 25.08 -40.55
N ALA A 285 -4.88 25.14 -40.79
CA ALA A 285 -4.34 25.32 -42.13
C ALA A 285 -3.20 24.33 -42.43
N THR A 286 -3.56 23.31 -43.21
CA THR A 286 -2.67 22.44 -44.01
C THR A 286 -1.56 21.69 -43.26
N ALA A 287 -1.91 20.55 -42.67
CA ALA A 287 -0.94 19.45 -42.49
C ALA A 287 -1.09 18.47 -43.66
N PRO A 288 -0.02 18.13 -44.40
CA PRO A 288 -0.09 17.12 -45.45
C PRO A 288 -0.29 15.74 -44.82
N ALA A 289 -1.24 14.98 -45.37
CA ALA A 289 -1.55 13.62 -44.96
C ALA A 289 -0.31 12.72 -45.16
N VAL A 290 0.31 12.31 -44.05
CA VAL A 290 1.28 11.21 -44.09
C VAL A 290 0.48 9.91 -44.15
N ALA A 291 0.57 9.25 -45.29
CA ALA A 291 -0.07 7.96 -45.55
C ALA A 291 0.39 6.91 -44.53
N VAL A 292 -0.56 6.37 -43.77
CA VAL A 292 -0.36 5.19 -42.95
C VAL A 292 -0.35 3.98 -43.87
N ALA A 293 0.82 3.37 -44.09
CA ALA A 293 0.92 2.07 -44.73
C ALA A 293 0.45 0.98 -43.75
N PRO A 294 -0.43 0.04 -44.15
CA PRO A 294 -0.84 -1.06 -43.30
C PRO A 294 0.06 -2.27 -43.55
N LYS A 295 0.69 -2.81 -42.50
CA LYS A 295 1.00 -4.25 -42.39
C LYS A 295 1.45 -4.62 -40.98
N LEU A 296 0.48 -4.97 -40.14
CA LEU A 296 0.68 -5.97 -39.09
C LEU A 296 0.08 -7.27 -39.63
N ALA A 297 0.96 -8.11 -40.19
CA ALA A 297 0.62 -9.49 -40.44
C ALA A 297 0.67 -10.23 -39.11
N SER A 298 -0.50 -10.67 -38.65
CA SER A 298 -0.66 -11.62 -37.57
C SER A 298 -0.16 -12.99 -38.04
N ALA A 299 0.69 -13.62 -37.24
CA ALA A 299 0.95 -15.04 -37.33
C ALA A 299 0.93 -15.62 -35.91
N ALA A 300 -0.05 -16.49 -35.66
CA ALA A 300 -0.06 -17.46 -34.57
C ALA A 300 0.30 -18.85 -35.16
N PRO A 301 0.48 -19.88 -34.33
CA PRO A 301 1.56 -20.08 -33.38
C PRO A 301 2.37 -21.35 -33.74
N SER A 302 3.62 -21.44 -33.27
CA SER A 302 4.36 -22.70 -33.24
C SER A 302 4.92 -22.92 -31.84
N ALA A 303 4.50 -24.03 -31.22
CA ALA A 303 4.95 -24.49 -29.91
C ALA A 303 6.45 -24.84 -29.91
N GLN A 304 7.18 -24.52 -28.83
CA GLN A 304 8.12 -25.38 -28.05
C GLN A 304 8.77 -24.59 -26.88
N GLY A 305 8.79 -25.16 -25.66
CA GLY A 305 9.80 -24.92 -24.61
C GLY A 305 9.55 -23.78 -23.59
N GLU A 306 9.34 -24.14 -22.33
CA GLU A 306 8.99 -23.27 -21.20
C GLU A 306 10.15 -22.29 -20.80
N ASN A 307 9.82 -21.00 -20.68
CA ASN A 307 10.61 -19.85 -20.19
C ASN A 307 11.93 -19.42 -20.88
N GLY A 308 12.22 -19.88 -22.10
CA GLY A 308 13.38 -19.44 -22.88
C GLY A 308 13.29 -18.08 -23.63
N GLY A 309 12.27 -17.24 -23.39
CA GLY A 309 11.96 -16.10 -24.29
C GLY A 309 11.91 -14.70 -23.67
N LYS A 310 11.80 -14.55 -22.34
CA LYS A 310 11.66 -13.23 -21.72
C LYS A 310 13.00 -12.48 -21.67
N PRO A 311 13.09 -11.19 -22.01
CA PRO A 311 14.30 -10.40 -21.82
C PRO A 311 14.75 -10.37 -20.35
N PRO A 312 16.06 -10.40 -20.05
CA PRO A 312 16.56 -10.33 -18.67
C PRO A 312 16.07 -9.11 -17.87
N ALA A 313 15.90 -7.96 -18.52
CA ALA A 313 15.32 -6.77 -17.91
C ALA A 313 13.88 -7.02 -17.42
N GLN A 314 13.08 -7.77 -18.19
CA GLN A 314 11.72 -8.16 -17.78
C GLN A 314 11.76 -9.15 -16.61
N LEU A 315 12.68 -10.10 -16.62
CA LEU A 315 12.87 -11.03 -15.49
C LEU A 315 13.27 -10.29 -14.21
N ALA A 316 14.08 -9.23 -14.30
CA ALA A 316 14.43 -8.39 -13.16
C ALA A 316 13.23 -7.60 -12.61
N VAL A 317 12.30 -7.17 -13.48
CA VAL A 317 11.04 -6.53 -13.05
C VAL A 317 10.12 -7.55 -12.37
N GLU A 318 9.92 -8.72 -12.98
CA GLU A 318 9.08 -9.80 -12.43
C GLU A 318 9.66 -10.36 -11.11
N GLY A 319 10.98 -10.41 -11.01
CA GLY A 319 11.72 -10.75 -9.78
C GLY A 319 11.80 -9.62 -8.76
N ASN A 320 11.09 -8.50 -9.00
CA ASN A 320 11.02 -7.34 -8.11
C ASN A 320 12.39 -6.71 -7.75
N CYS A 321 13.42 -6.93 -8.58
CA CYS A 321 14.76 -6.39 -8.34
C CYS A 321 14.78 -4.85 -8.37
N MET A 322 13.91 -4.27 -9.21
CA MET A 322 13.78 -2.82 -9.41
C MET A 322 13.21 -2.08 -8.20
N ALA A 323 12.63 -2.78 -7.20
CA ALA A 323 12.18 -2.15 -5.97
C ALA A 323 13.35 -1.68 -5.08
N CYS A 324 14.52 -2.33 -5.21
CA CYS A 324 15.69 -2.04 -4.39
C CYS A 324 16.91 -1.55 -5.21
N HIS A 325 16.93 -1.79 -6.52
CA HIS A 325 18.05 -1.46 -7.39
C HIS A 325 17.59 -0.59 -8.55
N GLY A 326 18.27 0.53 -8.78
CA GLY A 326 18.13 1.30 -10.03
C GLY A 326 19.14 0.83 -11.08
N VAL A 327 18.88 1.14 -12.35
CA VAL A 327 19.84 0.86 -13.44
C VAL A 327 21.11 1.69 -13.23
N ASP A 328 20.95 3.02 -13.15
CA ASP A 328 22.07 3.96 -12.99
C ASP A 328 22.17 4.54 -11.56
N ASN A 329 21.05 4.70 -10.85
CA ASN A 329 20.99 5.32 -9.52
C ASN A 329 20.95 4.29 -8.38
N LYS A 330 21.68 4.57 -7.30
CA LYS A 330 21.57 3.82 -6.03
C LYS A 330 20.17 4.06 -5.43
N LEU A 331 19.51 2.99 -4.98
CA LEU A 331 18.26 3.04 -4.21
C LEU A 331 18.54 2.48 -2.82
N VAL A 332 17.94 1.32 -2.48
CA VAL A 332 18.26 0.57 -1.26
C VAL A 332 19.59 -0.16 -1.43
N GLY A 333 19.76 -0.83 -2.57
CA GLY A 333 21.00 -1.47 -3.00
C GLY A 333 21.78 -0.62 -4.00
N PRO A 334 23.01 -1.05 -4.37
CA PRO A 334 23.79 -0.39 -5.42
C PRO A 334 23.04 -0.41 -6.76
N SER A 335 23.33 0.54 -7.65
CA SER A 335 22.80 0.48 -9.00
C SER A 335 23.37 -0.72 -9.77
N PHE A 336 22.65 -1.22 -10.77
CA PHE A 336 23.16 -2.30 -11.62
C PHE A 336 24.47 -1.90 -12.29
N ARG A 337 24.61 -0.64 -12.69
CA ARG A 337 25.86 -0.10 -13.22
C ARG A 337 27.01 -0.15 -12.21
N GLN A 338 26.76 0.21 -10.94
CA GLN A 338 27.76 0.08 -9.88
C GLN A 338 28.22 -1.37 -9.68
N VAL A 339 27.28 -2.33 -9.75
CA VAL A 339 27.62 -3.76 -9.69
C VAL A 339 28.45 -4.18 -10.89
N ALA A 340 28.04 -3.81 -12.10
CA ALA A 340 28.79 -4.08 -13.33
C ALA A 340 30.23 -3.54 -13.24
N ASP A 341 30.38 -2.30 -12.78
CA ASP A 341 31.68 -1.63 -12.68
C ASP A 341 32.59 -2.26 -11.62
N LYS A 342 32.06 -2.62 -10.45
CA LYS A 342 32.86 -3.26 -9.38
C LYS A 342 33.37 -4.65 -9.78
N TYR A 343 32.57 -5.42 -10.52
CA TYR A 343 32.89 -6.79 -10.89
C TYR A 343 33.44 -6.95 -12.31
N ARG A 344 33.63 -5.84 -13.03
CA ARG A 344 34.19 -5.83 -14.39
C ARG A 344 35.54 -6.55 -14.42
N GLY A 345 35.68 -7.53 -15.32
CA GLY A 345 36.92 -8.28 -15.49
C GLY A 345 37.27 -9.25 -14.35
N THR A 346 36.39 -9.46 -13.36
CA THR A 346 36.62 -10.45 -12.31
C THR A 346 36.25 -11.86 -12.79
N PRO A 347 37.18 -12.82 -12.86
CA PRO A 347 36.87 -14.20 -13.25
C PRO A 347 35.82 -14.82 -12.33
N GLY A 348 34.78 -15.43 -12.89
CA GLY A 348 33.72 -16.08 -12.12
C GLY A 348 32.69 -15.13 -11.46
N ALA A 349 32.72 -13.82 -11.77
CA ALA A 349 31.77 -12.85 -11.21
C ALA A 349 30.30 -13.25 -11.41
N ALA A 350 29.93 -13.78 -12.57
CA ALA A 350 28.56 -14.19 -12.87
C ALA A 350 28.07 -15.30 -11.92
N ALA A 351 28.89 -16.32 -11.67
CA ALA A 351 28.54 -17.41 -10.75
C ALA A 351 28.47 -16.92 -9.30
N LEU A 352 29.43 -16.09 -8.87
CA LEU A 352 29.44 -15.48 -7.54
C LEU A 352 28.19 -14.64 -7.28
N LEU A 353 27.85 -13.77 -8.22
CA LEU A 353 26.69 -12.89 -8.11
C LEU A 353 25.38 -13.68 -8.19
N ALA A 354 25.27 -14.69 -9.05
CA ALA A 354 24.10 -15.57 -9.08
C ALA A 354 23.89 -16.27 -7.73
N GLY A 355 24.95 -16.77 -7.11
CA GLY A 355 24.90 -17.34 -5.76
C GLY A 355 24.44 -16.32 -4.70
N ARG A 356 24.92 -15.08 -4.77
CA ARG A 356 24.47 -14.00 -3.87
C ARG A 356 23.00 -13.63 -4.10
N VAL A 357 22.55 -13.54 -5.35
CA VAL A 357 21.13 -13.24 -5.66
C VAL A 357 20.23 -14.36 -5.14
N LYS A 358 20.63 -15.62 -5.30
CA LYS A 358 19.86 -16.77 -4.83
C LYS A 358 19.76 -16.82 -3.30
N ASN A 359 20.89 -16.68 -2.61
CA ASN A 359 21.01 -16.94 -1.18
C ASN A 359 20.92 -15.66 -0.31
N GLY A 360 20.90 -14.48 -0.94
CA GLY A 360 21.06 -13.21 -0.26
C GLY A 360 22.52 -12.92 0.08
N GLY A 361 22.77 -11.75 0.67
CA GLY A 361 24.11 -11.41 1.14
C GLY A 361 24.20 -10.05 1.83
N GLN A 362 25.23 -9.86 2.64
CA GLN A 362 25.46 -8.63 3.42
C GLN A 362 26.94 -8.22 3.37
N GLY A 363 27.23 -6.96 3.70
CA GLY A 363 28.58 -6.47 3.99
C GLY A 363 29.39 -5.93 2.81
N VAL A 364 29.09 -6.35 1.57
CA VAL A 364 29.85 -5.92 0.38
C VAL A 364 29.50 -4.50 -0.07
N TRP A 365 28.26 -4.07 0.18
CA TRP A 365 27.68 -2.81 -0.30
C TRP A 365 27.08 -1.95 0.81
N GLY A 366 27.31 -2.33 2.07
CA GLY A 366 26.75 -1.69 3.26
C GLY A 366 26.18 -2.71 4.25
N GLN A 367 25.55 -2.17 5.30
CA GLN A 367 24.94 -2.97 6.36
C GLN A 367 23.58 -3.56 5.97
N VAL A 368 22.92 -3.01 4.95
CA VAL A 368 21.63 -3.51 4.47
C VAL A 368 21.86 -4.84 3.73
N PRO A 369 21.33 -5.97 4.22
CA PRO A 369 21.43 -7.26 3.55
C PRO A 369 20.49 -7.29 2.33
N MET A 370 20.98 -7.83 1.22
CA MET A 370 20.16 -8.21 0.09
C MET A 370 19.40 -9.50 0.43
N PRO A 371 18.05 -9.52 0.38
CA PRO A 371 17.26 -10.72 0.63
C PRO A 371 17.58 -11.87 -0.33
N ALA A 372 17.34 -13.10 0.13
CA ALA A 372 17.46 -14.29 -0.71
C ALA A 372 16.31 -14.36 -1.72
N ASN A 373 16.63 -14.52 -3.02
CA ASN A 373 15.64 -14.70 -4.08
C ASN A 373 15.48 -16.19 -4.42
N ALA A 374 15.16 -17.00 -3.40
CA ALA A 374 15.06 -18.46 -3.53
C ALA A 374 13.93 -18.91 -4.47
N THR A 375 12.92 -18.06 -4.68
CA THR A 375 11.75 -18.33 -5.55
C THR A 375 12.03 -18.14 -7.03
N ILE A 376 13.10 -17.42 -7.40
CA ILE A 376 13.48 -17.22 -8.81
C ILE A 376 14.26 -18.46 -9.29
N PRO A 377 13.91 -19.03 -10.47
CA PRO A 377 14.66 -20.11 -11.09
C PRO A 377 16.13 -19.73 -11.29
N GLU A 378 17.04 -20.68 -11.08
CA GLU A 378 18.47 -20.40 -11.11
C GLU A 378 18.96 -19.94 -12.49
N ASP A 379 18.39 -20.50 -13.56
CA ASP A 379 18.68 -20.07 -14.94
C ASP A 379 18.26 -18.62 -15.18
N ASP A 380 17.13 -18.17 -14.63
CA ASP A 380 16.68 -16.78 -14.74
C ASP A 380 17.58 -15.84 -13.92
N ILE A 381 18.00 -16.26 -12.73
CA ILE A 381 19.00 -15.51 -11.94
C ILE A 381 20.30 -15.33 -12.73
N ARG A 382 20.80 -16.40 -13.38
CA ARG A 382 22.02 -16.31 -14.21
C ARG A 382 21.85 -15.33 -15.38
N ARG A 383 20.68 -15.32 -16.02
CA ARG A 383 20.35 -14.39 -17.13
C ARG A 383 20.28 -12.94 -16.66
N ILE A 384 19.62 -12.69 -15.52
CA ILE A 384 19.55 -11.35 -14.91
C ILE A 384 20.95 -10.86 -14.55
N VAL A 385 21.77 -11.70 -13.91
CA VAL A 385 23.14 -11.35 -13.51
C VAL A 385 24.02 -11.06 -14.73
N GLY A 386 23.89 -11.85 -15.80
CA GLY A 386 24.59 -11.57 -17.06
C GLY A 386 24.24 -10.19 -17.61
N TRP A 387 22.95 -9.87 -17.70
CA TRP A 387 22.48 -8.56 -18.13
C TRP A 387 22.97 -7.41 -17.24
N ILE A 388 23.03 -7.60 -15.92
CA ILE A 388 23.61 -6.62 -14.99
C ILE A 388 25.09 -6.39 -15.29
N LEU A 389 25.87 -7.47 -15.47
CA LEU A 389 27.31 -7.37 -15.76
C LEU A 389 27.60 -6.73 -17.12
N ASP A 390 26.68 -6.85 -18.07
CA ASP A 390 26.73 -6.16 -19.37
C ASP A 390 26.37 -4.66 -19.26
N GLY A 391 26.11 -4.17 -18.05
CA GLY A 391 25.83 -2.77 -17.75
C GLY A 391 24.34 -2.41 -17.74
N ALA A 392 23.46 -3.42 -17.72
CA ALA A 392 22.01 -3.26 -17.73
C ALA A 392 21.50 -2.25 -18.80
N PRO A 393 21.86 -2.46 -20.09
CA PRO A 393 21.54 -1.53 -21.17
C PRO A 393 20.05 -1.48 -21.54
#